data_AF-A0A7S0XCD1-F1
#
_entry.id   AF-A0A7S0XCD1-F1
#
_cell.length_a   1.000
_cell.length_b   1.000
_cell.length_c   1.000
_cell.angle_alpha   90.00
_cell.angle_beta   90.00
_cell.angle_gamma   90.00
#
_symmetry.space_group_name_H-M   'P 1'
#
loop_
_entity.id
_entity.type
_entity.pdbx_description
1 polymer ?
#
loop_
_entity_poly.entity_id
_entity_poly.type
_entity_poly.pdbx_seq_one_letter_code
_entity_poly.pdbx_strand_id
1 'polypeptide(L)'
;KFDSLEAFEGATSDLSKEAQVRQLHAVLAPHMLRRCKKDVLASMIPAKTELIVRVEMTGVQRKYYKAVLAKDLVGLSKLQGGKEVSAASSRAGGPMNTLMELRRVCGHPWLVGGTPLGAPDAAYHARLVQECGKLQLLDRMMTRFKACGHRVIIFSQFTIVLNLLEQWLRHRQPQGWYYTRIDGTVPALQRQARIDDFNAPHSKLFAFLVSTRAGG
;
A
#
# COMPACT_ATOMS: atom_id res chain seq x y z
N LYS A 1 36.66 15.01 3.16
CA LYS A 1 36.76 13.62 2.65
C LYS A 1 35.74 13.31 1.55
N PHE A 2 34.60 14.01 1.49
CA PHE A 2 33.66 13.94 0.36
C PHE A 2 33.49 15.35 -0.19
N ASP A 3 34.59 15.92 -0.68
CA ASP A 3 34.70 17.37 -0.93
C ASP A 3 34.29 17.74 -2.37
N SER A 4 34.05 16.74 -3.22
CA SER A 4 33.49 16.88 -4.57
C SER A 4 32.57 15.69 -4.91
N LEU A 5 31.38 16.01 -5.40
CA LEU A 5 30.40 15.01 -5.87
C LEU A 5 30.94 14.26 -7.08
N GLU A 6 31.52 14.97 -8.05
CA GLU A 6 32.08 14.38 -9.27
C GLU A 6 33.23 13.41 -8.97
N ALA A 7 34.09 13.75 -7.99
CA ALA A 7 35.18 12.88 -7.58
C ALA A 7 34.66 11.61 -6.87
N PHE A 8 33.60 11.74 -6.08
CA PHE A 8 32.97 10.60 -5.42
C PHE A 8 32.25 9.71 -6.44
N GLU A 9 31.44 10.27 -7.33
CA GLU A 9 30.74 9.54 -8.38
C GLU A 9 31.71 8.88 -9.36
N GLY A 10 32.80 9.54 -9.74
CA GLY A 10 33.85 8.93 -10.54
C GLY A 10 34.46 7.70 -9.87
N ALA A 11 34.76 7.78 -8.57
CA ALA A 11 35.35 6.69 -7.80
C ALA A 11 34.37 5.53 -7.48
N THR A 12 33.07 5.81 -7.39
CA THR A 12 32.04 4.84 -6.98
C THR A 12 31.00 4.52 -8.06
N SER A 13 31.17 4.99 -9.29
CA SER A 13 30.22 4.78 -10.41
C SER A 13 30.04 3.30 -10.76
N ASP A 14 31.09 2.51 -10.61
CA ASP A 14 31.07 1.07 -10.85
C ASP A 14 31.21 0.29 -9.54
N LEU A 15 30.07 -0.10 -8.95
CA LEU A 15 30.02 -0.94 -7.75
C LEU A 15 30.01 -2.45 -8.07
N SER A 16 30.27 -2.84 -9.32
CA SER A 16 30.29 -4.25 -9.71
C SER A 16 31.49 -5.02 -9.12
N LYS A 17 32.56 -4.31 -8.74
CA LYS A 17 33.79 -4.91 -8.20
C LYS A 17 33.77 -4.94 -6.67
N GLU A 18 33.95 -6.12 -6.10
CA GLU A 18 34.00 -6.33 -4.66
C GLU A 18 35.05 -5.46 -3.94
N ALA A 19 36.17 -5.17 -4.61
CA ALA A 19 37.24 -4.30 -4.08
C ALA A 19 36.77 -2.86 -3.84
N GLN A 20 35.99 -2.28 -4.76
CA GLN A 20 35.44 -0.92 -4.61
C GLN A 20 34.39 -0.87 -3.49
N VAL A 21 33.59 -1.93 -3.33
CA VAL A 21 32.65 -2.06 -2.21
C VAL A 21 33.40 -2.10 -0.87
N ARG A 22 34.48 -2.87 -0.76
CA ARG A 22 35.30 -2.94 0.47
C ARG A 22 35.96 -1.59 0.80
N GLN A 23 36.48 -0.89 -0.22
CA GLN A 23 37.07 0.44 -0.04
C GLN A 23 36.02 1.44 0.48
N LEU A 24 34.82 1.44 -0.10
CA LEU A 24 33.73 2.30 0.34
C LEU A 24 33.29 1.97 1.77
N HIS A 25 33.19 0.68 2.12
CA HIS A 25 32.92 0.24 3.48
C HIS A 25 33.96 0.77 4.48
N ALA A 26 35.25 0.75 4.14
CA ALA A 26 36.32 1.27 5.01
C ALA A 26 36.25 2.79 5.22
N VAL A 27 35.88 3.54 4.18
CA VAL A 27 35.68 4.99 4.29
C VAL A 27 34.45 5.32 5.15
N LEU A 28 33.38 4.54 5.04
CA LEU A 28 32.13 4.76 5.77
C LEU A 28 32.14 4.21 7.21
N ALA A 29 32.92 3.17 7.50
CA ALA A 29 32.97 2.50 8.81
C ALA A 29 33.16 3.43 10.03
N PRO A 30 34.06 4.44 10.03
CA PRO A 30 34.21 5.34 11.17
C PRO A 30 33.04 6.35 11.32
N HIS A 31 32.19 6.49 10.30
CA HIS A 31 31.12 7.48 10.25
C HIS A 31 29.71 6.88 10.32
N MET A 32 29.55 5.59 9.98
CA MET A 32 28.26 4.92 9.88
C MET A 32 28.26 3.58 10.60
N LEU A 33 27.49 3.49 11.68
CA LEU A 33 27.18 2.23 12.36
C LEU A 33 25.88 1.65 11.81
N ARG A 34 25.96 0.52 11.12
CA ARG A 34 24.80 -0.25 10.66
C ARG A 34 24.86 -1.66 11.25
N ARG A 35 23.82 -2.07 11.99
CA ARG A 35 23.70 -3.42 12.58
C ARG A 35 22.41 -4.08 12.11
N CYS A 36 22.43 -5.39 11.88
CA CYS A 36 21.20 -6.13 11.60
C CYS A 36 20.56 -6.59 12.91
N LYS A 37 19.22 -6.61 12.97
CA LYS A 37 18.49 -7.14 14.15
C LYS A 37 18.90 -8.57 14.48
N LYS A 38 19.18 -9.40 13.47
CA LYS A 38 19.66 -10.77 13.63
C LYS A 38 21.01 -10.87 14.35
N ASP A 39 21.88 -9.87 14.22
CA ASP A 39 23.23 -9.91 14.81
C ASP A 39 23.23 -9.46 16.27
N VAL A 40 22.15 -8.79 16.71
CA VAL A 40 22.05 -8.16 18.04
C VAL A 40 20.99 -8.83 18.91
N LEU A 41 19.90 -9.31 18.32
CA LEU A 41 18.69 -9.77 19.03
C LEU A 41 18.25 -11.17 18.60
N ALA A 42 19.20 -12.00 18.13
CA ALA A 42 18.94 -13.34 17.57
C ALA A 42 18.07 -14.24 18.47
N SER A 43 18.23 -14.13 19.80
CA SER A 43 17.52 -14.92 20.80
C SER A 43 16.24 -14.28 21.33
N MET A 44 15.99 -13.00 21.04
CA MET A 44 14.89 -12.21 21.62
C MET A 44 13.74 -11.93 20.65
N ILE A 45 13.97 -12.02 19.33
CA ILE A 45 12.97 -11.68 18.32
C ILE A 45 12.81 -12.86 17.35
N PRO A 46 11.56 -13.36 17.14
CA PRO A 46 11.29 -14.37 16.13
C PRO A 46 11.69 -13.94 14.72
N ALA A 47 12.04 -14.90 13.87
CA ALA A 47 12.37 -14.62 12.48
C ALA A 47 11.18 -14.01 11.73
N LYS A 48 11.44 -12.97 10.93
CA LYS A 48 10.43 -12.35 10.06
C LYS A 48 10.26 -13.19 8.80
N THR A 49 9.06 -13.71 8.58
CA THR A 49 8.71 -14.42 7.34
C THR A 49 8.01 -13.49 6.37
N GLU A 50 8.47 -13.44 5.12
CA GLU A 50 7.85 -12.66 4.04
C GLU A 50 7.16 -13.61 3.05
N LEU A 51 5.87 -13.38 2.80
CA LEU A 51 5.07 -14.19 1.89
C LEU A 51 4.39 -13.29 0.85
N ILE A 52 4.65 -13.56 -0.42
CA ILE A 52 3.98 -12.89 -1.55
C ILE A 52 2.74 -13.68 -1.92
N VAL A 53 1.58 -13.17 -1.55
CA VAL A 53 0.29 -13.79 -1.85
C VAL A 53 -0.23 -13.24 -3.17
N ARG A 54 -0.21 -14.07 -4.23
CA ARG A 54 -0.77 -13.73 -5.54
C ARG A 54 -2.29 -13.86 -5.49
N VAL A 55 -3.00 -12.89 -6.06
CA VAL A 55 -4.46 -12.81 -6.01
C VAL A 55 -5.02 -12.51 -7.39
N GLU A 56 -6.02 -13.28 -7.79
CA GLU A 56 -6.73 -13.10 -9.05
C GLU A 56 -7.71 -11.92 -9.01
N MET A 57 -7.87 -11.24 -10.15
CA MET A 57 -8.87 -10.19 -10.31
C MET A 57 -10.27 -10.80 -10.45
N THR A 58 -11.27 -10.17 -9.83
CA THR A 58 -12.68 -10.52 -10.04
C THR A 58 -13.15 -10.16 -11.45
N GLY A 59 -14.31 -10.68 -11.86
CA GLY A 59 -14.91 -10.31 -13.15
C GLY A 59 -15.15 -8.80 -13.28
N VAL A 60 -15.63 -8.16 -12.20
CA VAL A 60 -15.85 -6.71 -12.15
C VAL A 60 -14.53 -5.95 -12.24
N GLN A 61 -13.51 -6.35 -11.48
CA GLN A 61 -12.17 -5.74 -11.57
C GLN A 61 -11.59 -5.86 -12.98
N ARG A 62 -11.67 -7.05 -13.59
CA ARG A 62 -11.17 -7.27 -14.96
C ARG A 62 -11.90 -6.40 -15.98
N LYS A 63 -13.22 -6.20 -15.83
CA LYS A 63 -14.00 -5.30 -16.67
C LYS A 63 -13.50 -3.86 -16.58
N TYR A 64 -13.33 -3.32 -15.37
CA TYR A 64 -12.81 -1.96 -15.19
C TYR A 64 -11.35 -1.83 -15.64
N TYR A 65 -10.52 -2.85 -15.39
CA TYR A 65 -9.12 -2.88 -15.81
C TYR A 65 -9.00 -2.79 -17.34
N LYS A 66 -9.78 -3.61 -18.07
CA LYS A 66 -9.88 -3.53 -19.54
C LYS A 66 -10.40 -2.18 -20.02
N ALA A 67 -11.38 -1.59 -19.33
CA ALA A 67 -11.94 -0.29 -19.70
C ALA A 67 -10.91 0.85 -19.55
N VAL A 68 -10.09 0.84 -18.48
CA VAL A 68 -9.00 1.80 -18.29
C VAL A 68 -7.95 1.66 -19.40
N LEU A 69 -7.53 0.43 -19.72
CA LEU A 69 -6.59 0.18 -20.82
C LEU A 69 -7.13 0.65 -22.18
N ALA A 70 -8.41 0.40 -22.46
CA ALA A 70 -9.03 0.81 -23.73
C ALA A 70 -9.10 2.34 -23.88
N LYS A 71 -9.34 3.09 -22.79
CA LYS A 71 -9.32 4.56 -22.81
C LYS A 71 -7.94 5.12 -23.16
N ASP A 72 -6.88 4.50 -22.65
CA ASP A 72 -5.49 4.89 -22.94
C ASP A 72 -5.14 4.66 -24.41
N LEU A 73 -5.54 3.51 -24.98
CA LEU A 73 -5.33 3.20 -26.40
C LEU A 73 -6.03 4.22 -27.33
N VAL A 74 -7.24 4.66 -26.98
CA VAL A 74 -7.96 5.71 -27.73
C VAL A 74 -7.30 7.09 -27.57
N GLY A 75 -6.66 7.36 -26.42
CA GLY A 75 -5.88 8.59 -26.21
C GLY A 75 -4.58 8.60 -27.01
N LEU A 76 -3.86 7.48 -27.04
CA LEU A 76 -2.60 7.32 -27.78
C LEU A 76 -2.80 7.35 -29.30
N SER A 77 -3.86 6.73 -29.82
CA SER A 77 -4.17 6.78 -31.26
C SER A 77 -4.51 8.18 -31.75
N LYS A 78 -5.16 9.01 -30.91
CA LYS A 78 -5.42 10.43 -31.18
C LYS A 78 -4.17 11.30 -31.15
N LEU A 79 -3.12 10.89 -30.42
CA LEU A 79 -1.82 11.58 -30.39
C LEU A 79 -0.95 11.21 -31.60
N GLN A 80 -1.11 10.01 -32.17
CA GLN A 80 -0.40 9.59 -33.39
C GLN A 80 -1.05 10.08 -34.70
N GLY A 81 -2.34 10.40 -34.70
CA GLY A 81 -3.06 10.95 -35.85
C GLY A 81 -3.15 12.48 -35.79
N GLY A 82 -2.14 13.17 -36.34
CA GLY A 82 -1.99 14.62 -36.27
C GLY A 82 -3.25 15.42 -36.63
N LYS A 83 -3.82 16.11 -35.63
CA LYS A 83 -4.61 17.34 -35.80
C LYS A 83 -4.62 18.12 -34.50
N GLU A 84 -4.04 19.32 -34.54
CA GLU A 84 -4.08 20.28 -33.43
C GLU A 84 -5.52 20.67 -33.12
N VAL A 85 -5.99 20.35 -31.90
CA VAL A 85 -7.20 20.96 -31.33
C VAL A 85 -7.03 21.17 -29.81
N SER A 86 -6.75 22.43 -29.46
CA SER A 86 -7.19 23.20 -28.29
C SER A 86 -6.97 22.67 -26.85
N ALA A 87 -6.23 23.49 -26.08
CA ALA A 87 -5.83 23.35 -24.68
C ALA A 87 -6.95 23.34 -23.61
N ALA A 88 -8.19 22.93 -23.92
CA ALA A 88 -9.33 22.99 -23.00
C ALA A 88 -9.99 21.63 -22.67
N SER A 89 -9.50 20.51 -23.18
CA SER A 89 -10.10 19.17 -22.94
C SER A 89 -9.09 18.08 -22.51
N SER A 90 -7.90 18.46 -22.04
CA SER A 90 -6.85 17.53 -21.59
C SER A 90 -7.13 16.88 -20.22
N ARG A 91 -8.38 16.50 -19.90
CA ARG A 91 -8.67 15.65 -18.74
C ARG A 91 -8.29 14.18 -18.96
N ALA A 92 -7.88 13.80 -20.16
CA ALA A 92 -7.19 12.53 -20.41
C ALA A 92 -5.71 12.69 -20.01
N GLY A 93 -5.42 12.56 -18.72
CA GLY A 93 -4.04 12.58 -18.22
C GLY A 93 -3.19 11.49 -18.89
N GLY A 94 -1.93 11.80 -19.19
CA GLY A 94 -1.00 10.90 -19.92
C GLY A 94 -0.72 9.55 -19.25
N PRO A 95 0.23 8.73 -19.74
CA PRO A 95 0.40 7.31 -19.39
C PRO A 95 0.62 7.05 -17.88
N MET A 96 1.21 8.02 -17.16
CA MET A 96 1.35 7.96 -15.70
C MET A 96 -0.01 7.94 -14.98
N ASN A 97 -1.01 8.64 -15.52
CA ASN A 97 -2.37 8.65 -15.01
C ASN A 97 -3.06 7.29 -15.23
N THR A 98 -2.85 6.66 -16.39
CA THR A 98 -3.36 5.31 -16.68
C THR A 98 -2.82 4.28 -15.69
N LEU A 99 -1.50 4.27 -15.43
CA LEU A 99 -0.91 3.39 -14.41
C LEU A 99 -1.50 3.63 -13.02
N MET A 100 -1.78 4.89 -12.65
CA MET A 100 -2.45 5.19 -11.38
C MET A 100 -3.88 4.67 -11.34
N GLU A 101 -4.65 4.80 -12.43
CA GLU A 101 -6.00 4.24 -12.52
C GLU A 101 -5.99 2.70 -12.45
N LEU A 102 -5.06 2.03 -13.13
CA LEU A 102 -4.90 0.58 -13.03
C LEU A 102 -4.56 0.14 -11.60
N ARG A 103 -3.67 0.89 -10.92
CA ARG A 103 -3.38 0.65 -9.49
C ARG A 103 -4.62 0.83 -8.62
N ARG A 104 -5.48 1.81 -8.91
CA ARG A 104 -6.77 2.01 -8.21
C ARG A 104 -7.71 0.84 -8.42
N VAL A 105 -7.88 0.34 -9.65
CA VAL A 105 -8.72 -0.86 -9.92
C VAL A 105 -8.21 -2.08 -9.14
N CYS A 106 -6.89 -2.28 -9.12
CA CYS A 106 -6.23 -3.34 -8.35
C CYS A 106 -6.32 -3.13 -6.82
N GLY A 107 -6.60 -1.92 -6.36
CA GLY A 107 -6.92 -1.61 -4.97
C GLY A 107 -8.38 -1.94 -4.65
N HIS A 108 -9.31 -1.42 -5.45
CA HIS A 108 -10.72 -1.77 -5.43
C HIS A 108 -11.43 -1.20 -6.68
N PRO A 109 -12.34 -1.92 -7.36
CA PRO A 109 -13.01 -1.40 -8.57
C PRO A 109 -13.83 -0.13 -8.32
N TRP A 110 -14.42 0.03 -7.14
CA TRP A 110 -15.21 1.23 -6.77
C TRP A 110 -14.41 2.53 -6.75
N LEU A 111 -13.07 2.45 -6.69
CA LEU A 111 -12.23 3.64 -6.80
C LEU A 111 -12.27 4.26 -8.19
N VAL A 112 -12.66 3.50 -9.22
CA VAL A 112 -12.74 3.97 -10.62
C VAL A 112 -14.19 3.98 -11.10
N GLY A 113 -14.96 2.94 -10.75
CA GLY A 113 -16.37 2.79 -11.15
C GLY A 113 -17.36 3.62 -10.35
N GLY A 114 -16.91 4.30 -9.30
CA GLY A 114 -17.79 4.92 -8.30
C GLY A 114 -18.24 3.91 -7.25
N THR A 115 -18.64 4.43 -6.09
CA THR A 115 -19.25 3.62 -5.03
C THR A 115 -20.72 3.42 -5.36
N PRO A 116 -21.27 2.21 -5.28
CA PRO A 116 -22.70 1.97 -5.49
C PRO A 116 -23.56 2.87 -4.60
N LEU A 117 -24.62 3.46 -5.16
CA LEU A 117 -25.61 4.23 -4.41
C LEU A 117 -26.48 3.26 -3.60
N GLY A 118 -26.69 3.55 -2.32
CA GLY A 118 -27.51 2.73 -1.44
C GLY A 118 -27.14 2.91 0.03
N ALA A 119 -28.00 2.42 0.91
CA ALA A 119 -27.67 2.32 2.33
C ALA A 119 -26.55 1.27 2.53
N PRO A 120 -25.65 1.45 3.51
CA PRO A 120 -24.59 0.49 3.83
C PRO A 120 -25.19 -0.72 4.58
N ASP A 121 -26.02 -1.49 3.88
CA ASP A 121 -26.65 -2.70 4.36
C ASP A 121 -25.76 -3.94 4.15
N ALA A 122 -26.27 -5.11 4.53
CA ALA A 122 -25.53 -6.37 4.36
C ALA A 122 -25.20 -6.67 2.89
N ALA A 123 -26.06 -6.29 1.95
CA ALA A 123 -25.85 -6.52 0.53
C ALA A 123 -24.74 -5.61 -0.03
N TYR A 124 -24.70 -4.33 0.38
CA TYR A 124 -23.63 -3.39 0.06
C TYR A 124 -22.28 -3.94 0.53
N HIS A 125 -22.19 -4.42 1.76
CA HIS A 125 -20.95 -4.98 2.31
C HIS A 125 -20.56 -6.30 1.66
N ALA A 126 -21.51 -7.15 1.30
CA ALA A 126 -21.24 -8.36 0.53
C ALA A 126 -20.62 -8.03 -0.83
N ARG A 127 -21.15 -7.03 -1.54
CA ARG A 127 -20.59 -6.56 -2.81
C ARG A 127 -19.21 -5.95 -2.67
N LEU A 128 -18.97 -5.15 -1.62
CA LEU A 128 -17.65 -4.59 -1.30
C LEU A 128 -16.58 -5.70 -1.27
N VAL A 129 -16.87 -6.81 -0.58
CA VAL A 129 -15.94 -7.94 -0.50
C VAL A 129 -15.89 -8.71 -1.82
N GLN A 130 -17.04 -9.07 -2.39
CA GLN A 130 -17.14 -9.93 -3.58
C GLN A 130 -16.57 -9.28 -4.84
N GLU A 131 -16.61 -7.96 -4.98
CA GLU A 131 -16.12 -7.29 -6.19
C GLU A 131 -14.60 -7.08 -6.18
N CYS A 132 -13.88 -7.32 -5.07
CA CYS A 132 -12.43 -7.16 -4.99
C CYS A 132 -11.70 -8.44 -4.53
N GLY A 133 -10.87 -9.02 -5.39
CA GLY A 133 -10.20 -10.30 -5.12
C GLY A 133 -9.28 -10.24 -3.90
N LYS A 134 -8.58 -9.12 -3.70
CA LYS A 134 -7.74 -8.91 -2.50
C LYS A 134 -8.58 -8.88 -1.24
N LEU A 135 -9.75 -8.23 -1.27
CA LEU A 135 -10.61 -8.14 -0.10
C LEU A 135 -11.29 -9.48 0.21
N GLN A 136 -11.67 -10.28 -0.80
CA GLN A 136 -12.14 -11.65 -0.59
C GLN A 136 -11.10 -12.52 0.13
N LEU A 137 -9.84 -12.43 -0.28
CA LEU A 137 -8.78 -13.20 0.36
C LEU A 137 -8.46 -12.68 1.76
N LEU A 138 -8.38 -11.35 1.91
CA LEU A 138 -8.16 -10.70 3.19
C LEU A 138 -9.25 -11.06 4.21
N ASP A 139 -10.52 -11.09 3.81
CA ASP A 139 -11.64 -11.45 4.68
C ASP A 139 -11.54 -12.90 5.22
N ARG A 140 -11.13 -13.84 4.36
CA ARG A 140 -10.85 -15.22 4.78
C ARG A 140 -9.65 -15.32 5.71
N MET A 141 -8.56 -14.59 5.42
CA MET A 141 -7.36 -14.58 6.26
C MET A 141 -7.66 -13.96 7.63
N MET A 142 -8.38 -12.85 7.66
CA MET A 142 -8.71 -12.11 8.88
C MET A 142 -9.64 -12.90 9.79
N THR A 143 -10.58 -13.66 9.23
CA THR A 143 -11.39 -14.63 9.99
C THR A 143 -10.52 -15.66 10.70
N ARG A 144 -9.55 -16.24 9.99
CA ARG A 144 -8.60 -17.21 10.60
C ARG A 144 -7.70 -16.55 11.64
N PHE A 145 -7.15 -15.39 11.35
CA PHE A 145 -6.29 -14.66 12.28
C PHE A 145 -7.02 -14.28 13.56
N LYS A 146 -8.29 -13.87 13.47
CA LYS A 146 -9.11 -13.58 14.64
C LYS A 146 -9.36 -14.83 15.47
N ALA A 147 -9.72 -15.95 14.83
CA ALA A 147 -9.95 -17.22 15.51
C ALA A 147 -8.68 -17.74 16.23
N CYS A 148 -7.50 -17.52 15.66
CA CYS A 148 -6.21 -17.86 16.28
C CYS A 148 -5.70 -16.80 17.29
N GLY A 149 -6.45 -15.72 17.54
CA GLY A 149 -6.05 -14.67 18.49
C GLY A 149 -4.90 -13.77 18.02
N HIS A 150 -4.61 -13.71 16.72
CA HIS A 150 -3.61 -12.80 16.16
C HIS A 150 -4.13 -11.36 16.06
N ARG A 151 -3.21 -10.40 15.98
CA ARG A 151 -3.50 -8.99 15.64
C ARG A 151 -2.84 -8.65 14.31
N VAL A 152 -3.47 -7.77 13.53
CA VAL A 152 -3.08 -7.52 12.14
C VAL A 152 -2.83 -6.04 11.91
N ILE A 153 -1.74 -5.71 11.22
CA ILE A 153 -1.45 -4.35 10.75
C ILE A 153 -1.55 -4.36 9.22
N ILE A 154 -2.38 -3.49 8.66
CA ILE A 154 -2.64 -3.41 7.22
C ILE A 154 -2.11 -2.08 6.69
N PHE A 155 -1.10 -2.17 5.83
CA PHE A 155 -0.50 -1.01 5.18
C PHE A 155 -1.14 -0.74 3.81
N SER A 156 -1.34 0.54 3.48
CA SER A 156 -1.72 0.96 2.13
C SER A 156 -1.05 2.27 1.74
N GLN A 157 -0.64 2.37 0.49
CA GLN A 157 -0.19 3.63 -0.13
C GLN A 157 -1.34 4.59 -0.42
N PHE A 158 -2.55 4.06 -0.60
CA PHE A 158 -3.74 4.83 -0.95
C PHE A 158 -4.67 4.94 0.27
N THR A 159 -4.81 6.14 0.82
CA THR A 159 -5.74 6.42 1.93
C THR A 159 -7.19 6.14 1.56
N ILE A 160 -7.55 6.31 0.27
CA ILE A 160 -8.89 5.96 -0.22
C ILE A 160 -9.17 4.45 -0.13
N VAL A 161 -8.16 3.59 -0.22
CA VAL A 161 -8.32 2.14 0.05
C VAL A 161 -8.56 1.92 1.54
N LEU A 162 -7.88 2.67 2.42
CA LEU A 162 -8.14 2.58 3.86
C LEU A 162 -9.59 2.97 4.20
N ASN A 163 -10.18 3.96 3.50
CA ASN A 163 -11.59 4.30 3.69
C ASN A 163 -12.53 3.10 3.39
N LEU A 164 -12.23 2.32 2.35
CA LEU A 164 -13.00 1.11 2.03
C LEU A 164 -12.78 -0.01 3.06
N LEU A 165 -11.54 -0.18 3.53
CA LEU A 165 -11.23 -1.13 4.60
C LEU A 165 -11.91 -0.74 5.93
N GLU A 166 -12.03 0.55 6.25
CA GLU A 166 -12.79 1.01 7.42
C GLU A 166 -14.26 0.67 7.30
N GLN A 167 -14.89 0.90 6.14
CA GLN A 167 -16.29 0.51 5.91
C GLN A 167 -16.50 -0.99 6.11
N TRP A 168 -15.59 -1.80 5.58
CA TRP A 168 -15.62 -3.25 5.74
C TRP A 168 -15.40 -3.68 7.21
N LEU A 169 -14.43 -3.11 7.92
CA LEU A 169 -14.17 -3.43 9.32
C LEU A 169 -15.31 -2.96 10.23
N ARG A 170 -15.93 -1.81 9.98
CA ARG A 170 -17.13 -1.33 10.72
C ARG A 170 -18.27 -2.34 10.65
N HIS A 171 -18.54 -2.90 9.48
CA HIS A 171 -19.55 -3.95 9.33
C HIS A 171 -19.20 -5.23 10.08
N ARG A 172 -17.91 -5.53 10.26
CA ARG A 172 -17.41 -6.68 11.03
C ARG A 172 -17.23 -6.39 12.53
N GLN A 173 -17.38 -5.15 12.99
CA GLN A 173 -17.19 -4.80 14.41
C GLN A 173 -18.09 -5.59 15.38
N PRO A 174 -19.37 -5.90 15.07
CA PRO A 174 -20.18 -6.77 15.92
C PRO A 174 -19.58 -8.18 16.14
N GLN A 175 -18.67 -8.61 15.26
CA GLN A 175 -17.93 -9.87 15.35
C GLN A 175 -16.60 -9.71 16.11
N GLY A 176 -16.37 -8.56 16.75
CA GLY A 176 -15.18 -8.26 17.53
C GLY A 176 -13.97 -7.82 16.70
N TRP A 177 -14.18 -7.34 15.47
CA TRP A 177 -13.12 -6.84 14.58
C TRP A 177 -12.90 -5.33 14.80
N TYR A 178 -12.58 -4.95 16.03
CA TYR A 178 -12.27 -3.58 16.38
C TYR A 178 -10.96 -3.15 15.71
N TYR A 179 -10.89 -1.88 15.32
CA TYR A 179 -9.75 -1.39 14.57
C TYR A 179 -9.42 0.06 14.93
N THR A 180 -8.18 0.43 14.65
CA THR A 180 -7.72 1.83 14.67
C THR A 180 -7.02 2.16 13.37
N ARG A 181 -6.87 3.45 13.08
CA ARG A 181 -6.28 3.94 11.82
C ARG A 181 -5.28 5.05 12.09
N ILE A 182 -4.16 5.06 11.37
CA ILE A 182 -3.27 6.22 11.28
C ILE A 182 -2.98 6.52 9.81
N ASP A 183 -3.16 7.78 9.44
CA ASP A 183 -2.71 8.30 8.16
C ASP A 183 -2.18 9.75 8.32
N GLY A 184 -1.90 10.41 7.19
CA GLY A 184 -1.31 11.75 7.18
C GLY A 184 -2.20 12.85 7.78
N THR A 185 -3.49 12.59 7.94
CA THR A 185 -4.46 13.56 8.51
C THR A 185 -4.52 13.50 10.04
N VAL A 186 -4.01 12.43 10.66
CA VAL A 186 -4.02 12.28 12.13
C VAL A 186 -2.88 13.09 12.75
N PRO A 187 -3.15 14.00 13.71
CA PRO A 187 -2.12 14.76 14.42
C PRO A 187 -1.15 13.87 15.20
N ALA A 188 0.12 14.28 15.34
CA ALA A 188 1.16 13.48 15.98
C ALA A 188 0.81 12.97 17.40
N LEU A 189 0.22 13.83 18.25
CA LEU A 189 -0.20 13.43 19.60
C LEU A 189 -1.27 12.32 19.57
N GLN A 190 -2.23 12.42 18.65
CA GLN A 190 -3.27 11.40 18.48
C GLN A 190 -2.71 10.11 17.86
N ARG A 191 -1.62 10.18 17.07
CA ARG A 191 -0.95 8.99 16.55
C ARG A 191 -0.40 8.15 17.69
N GLN A 192 0.31 8.79 18.63
CA GLN A 192 0.87 8.09 19.78
C GLN A 192 -0.23 7.44 20.63
N ALA A 193 -1.30 8.18 20.94
CA ALA A 193 -2.44 7.62 21.69
C ALA A 193 -3.04 6.38 21.00
N ARG A 194 -3.25 6.41 19.68
CA ARG A 194 -3.76 5.24 18.92
C ARG A 194 -2.78 4.06 18.91
N ILE A 195 -1.48 4.32 18.91
CA ILE A 195 -0.43 3.29 19.01
C ILE A 195 -0.45 2.67 20.41
N ASP A 196 -0.55 3.50 21.45
CA ASP A 196 -0.60 3.05 22.84
C ASP A 196 -1.86 2.21 23.09
N ASP A 197 -3.02 2.64 22.58
CA ASP A 197 -4.27 1.89 22.66
C ASP A 197 -4.16 0.51 21.98
N PHE A 198 -3.46 0.43 20.84
CA PHE A 198 -3.23 -0.85 20.15
C PHE A 198 -2.26 -1.73 20.91
N ASN A 199 -1.23 -1.16 21.54
CA ASN A 199 -0.21 -1.88 22.30
C ASN A 199 -0.63 -2.22 23.74
N ALA A 200 -1.70 -1.60 24.25
CA ALA A 200 -2.18 -1.79 25.61
C ALA A 200 -2.42 -3.27 25.94
N PRO A 201 -2.08 -3.72 27.16
CA PRO A 201 -2.46 -5.05 27.63
C PRO A 201 -3.97 -5.26 27.46
N HIS A 202 -4.35 -6.41 26.92
CA HIS A 202 -5.76 -6.77 26.68
C HIS A 202 -6.52 -5.78 25.77
N SER A 203 -5.83 -5.04 24.90
CA SER A 203 -6.48 -4.20 23.89
C SER A 203 -7.50 -5.00 23.07
N LYS A 204 -8.69 -4.44 22.91
CA LYS A 204 -9.76 -5.03 22.08
C LYS A 204 -9.48 -4.88 20.59
N LEU A 205 -8.53 -4.02 20.22
CA LEU A 205 -8.18 -3.72 18.84
C LEU A 205 -7.54 -4.93 18.17
N PHE A 206 -8.19 -5.42 17.11
CA PHE A 206 -7.75 -6.53 16.30
C PHE A 206 -6.92 -6.06 15.10
N ALA A 207 -7.34 -4.97 14.46
CA ALA A 207 -6.72 -4.47 13.23
C ALA A 207 -6.17 -3.04 13.37
N PHE A 208 -5.03 -2.77 12.74
CA PHE A 208 -4.45 -1.43 12.65
C PHE A 208 -4.26 -1.06 11.18
N LEU A 209 -5.03 -0.09 10.70
CA LEU A 209 -4.90 0.46 9.35
C LEU A 209 -3.85 1.57 9.34
N VAL A 210 -2.82 1.45 8.48
CA VAL A 210 -1.72 2.40 8.45
C VAL A 210 -1.45 2.84 7.02
N SER A 211 -1.36 4.15 6.78
CA SER A 211 -0.81 4.63 5.51
C SER A 211 0.72 4.48 5.55
N THR A 212 1.30 3.95 4.48
CA THR A 212 2.76 3.72 4.39
C THR A 212 3.59 4.99 4.62
N ARG A 213 3.05 6.18 4.29
CA ARG A 213 3.71 7.46 4.56
C ARG A 213 3.61 7.91 6.03
N ALA A 214 2.63 7.43 6.78
CA ALA A 214 2.44 7.79 8.18
C ALA A 214 3.05 6.78 9.16
N GLY A 215 3.23 5.53 8.72
CA GLY A 215 3.83 4.46 9.54
C GLY A 215 5.31 4.17 9.26
N GLY A 216 5.89 4.80 8.25
CA GLY A 216 7.31 4.73 7.90
C GLY A 216 8.09 5.90 8.46
#